data_AF-A0A661D569-F1
#
_entry.id   AF-A0A661D569-F1
#
_cell.length_a   1.000
_cell.length_b   1.000
_cell.length_c   1.000
_cell.angle_alpha   90.00
_cell.angle_beta   90.00
_cell.angle_gamma   90.00
#
_symmetry.space_group_name_H-M   'P 1'
#
loop_
_entity.id
_entity.type
_entity.pdbx_description
1 polymer ?
#
loop_
_entity_poly.entity_id
_entity_poly.type
_entity_poly.pdbx_seq_one_letter_code
_entity_poly.pdbx_strand_id
1 'polypeptide(L)'
;MIVQKWQFKRLDIAAEQLRRRLDAKNDFYQEKDDARLECASNKQLERDLRDMNHVSAEAKQVLTRLDAGIKTLEINHHHLERHLQRSGQVWQSLDDTLPDEKCNWQLTWEYEMYTPLSDGFDLDKRHLQNHATYIQDALVYLDSIRARWQLHLEGRRLQYGFNIQIMLLVLTFIASFTGIIAFITQNPKYITFFFQGLIDEPQQFIEMGHLLLIGVNVIILIFLVLPFFYLYMKLLWKKFRCFMRQQRESLF
;
A
#
# COMPACT_ATOMS: atom_id res chain seq x y z
N MET A 1 10.49 -16.75 38.74
CA MET A 1 10.76 -15.31 38.44
C MET A 1 11.80 -15.09 37.33
N ILE A 2 12.96 -15.78 37.34
CA ILE A 2 14.04 -15.54 36.35
C ILE A 2 13.59 -15.83 34.90
N VAL A 3 12.89 -16.95 34.67
CA VAL A 3 12.39 -17.34 33.33
C VAL A 3 11.35 -16.35 32.80
N GLN A 4 10.47 -15.84 33.65
CA GLN A 4 9.49 -14.81 33.30
C GLN A 4 10.15 -13.51 32.87
N LYS A 5 11.09 -12.99 33.69
CA LYS A 5 11.84 -11.77 33.35
C LYS A 5 12.58 -11.92 32.02
N TRP A 6 13.11 -13.11 31.74
CA TRP A 6 13.79 -13.39 30.47
C TRP A 6 12.82 -13.42 29.27
N GLN A 7 11.66 -14.08 29.41
CA GLN A 7 10.64 -14.13 28.35
C GLN A 7 10.04 -12.75 28.05
N PHE A 8 9.71 -11.97 29.10
CA PHE A 8 9.24 -10.60 28.97
C PHE A 8 10.27 -9.73 28.26
N LYS A 9 11.51 -9.69 28.75
CA LYS A 9 12.59 -8.88 28.17
C LYS A 9 12.85 -9.18 26.70
N ARG A 10 12.69 -10.44 26.29
CA ARG A 10 12.85 -10.84 24.89
C ARG A 10 11.72 -10.29 24.01
N LEU A 11 10.47 -10.36 24.48
CA LEU A 11 9.32 -9.80 23.77
C LEU A 11 9.41 -8.28 23.68
N ASP A 12 9.83 -7.65 24.78
CA ASP A 12 10.05 -6.22 24.91
C ASP A 12 11.06 -5.69 23.88
N ILE A 13 12.26 -6.29 23.84
CA ILE A 13 13.30 -5.92 22.88
C ILE A 13 12.81 -6.11 21.43
N ALA A 14 12.13 -7.23 21.14
CA ALA A 14 11.63 -7.50 19.81
C ALA A 14 10.56 -6.48 19.37
N ALA A 15 9.65 -6.11 20.28
CA ALA A 15 8.62 -5.11 20.02
C ALA A 15 9.22 -3.72 19.81
N GLU A 16 10.18 -3.32 20.62
CA GLU A 16 10.86 -2.03 20.49
C GLU A 16 11.66 -1.92 19.19
N GLN A 17 12.39 -2.98 18.80
CA GLN A 17 13.12 -3.02 17.53
C GLN A 17 12.16 -2.93 16.33
N LEU A 18 11.05 -3.66 16.37
CA LEU A 18 10.05 -3.61 15.33
C LEU A 18 9.39 -2.24 15.24
N ARG A 19 9.03 -1.62 16.38
CA ARG A 19 8.43 -0.28 16.43
C ARG A 19 9.32 0.74 15.73
N ARG A 20 10.59 0.82 16.12
CA ARG A 20 11.56 1.74 15.47
C ARG A 20 11.69 1.50 13.98
N ARG A 21 11.68 0.23 13.56
CA ARG A 21 11.75 -0.14 12.15
C ARG A 21 10.49 0.26 11.39
N LEU A 22 9.31 0.08 11.98
CA LEU A 22 8.03 0.50 11.40
C LEU A 22 7.95 2.01 11.27
N ASP A 23 8.32 2.75 12.31
CA ASP A 23 8.33 4.22 12.29
C ASP A 23 9.27 4.74 11.20
N ALA A 24 10.50 4.25 11.14
CA ALA A 24 11.45 4.63 10.08
C ALA A 24 10.95 4.29 8.67
N LYS A 25 10.20 3.18 8.50
CA LYS A 25 9.60 2.81 7.22
C LYS A 25 8.42 3.72 6.88
N ASN A 26 7.58 4.03 7.87
CA ASN A 26 6.45 4.93 7.71
C ASN A 26 6.93 6.33 7.29
N ASP A 27 7.94 6.88 7.96
CA ASP A 27 8.54 8.17 7.61
C ASP A 27 9.07 8.15 6.17
N PHE A 28 9.87 7.13 5.83
CA PHE A 28 10.44 6.97 4.48
C PHE A 28 9.36 6.92 3.39
N TYR A 29 8.26 6.22 3.63
CA TYR A 29 7.17 6.09 2.66
C TYR A 29 6.21 7.27 2.65
N GLN A 30 6.09 8.00 3.76
CA GLN A 30 5.30 9.22 3.88
C GLN A 30 5.92 10.37 3.09
N GLU A 31 7.24 10.52 3.10
CA GLU A 31 7.97 11.55 2.35
C GLU A 31 7.81 11.45 0.82
N LYS A 32 7.29 10.32 0.33
CA LYS A 32 6.99 10.12 -1.09
C LYS A 32 5.58 10.63 -1.40
N ASP A 33 5.54 11.89 -1.84
CA ASP A 33 4.37 12.53 -2.42
C ASP A 33 3.87 11.80 -3.69
N ASP A 34 2.60 11.96 -4.03
CA ASP A 34 1.94 11.39 -5.20
C ASP A 34 2.68 11.75 -6.50
N ALA A 35 3.29 12.94 -6.54
CA ALA A 35 4.06 13.38 -7.69
C ALA A 35 5.45 12.70 -7.80
N ARG A 36 6.00 12.17 -6.70
CA ARG A 36 7.16 11.26 -6.72
C ARG A 36 6.74 9.85 -7.11
N LEU A 37 5.59 9.40 -6.62
CA LEU A 37 5.01 8.12 -7.02
C LEU A 37 4.82 8.11 -8.53
N GLU A 38 4.23 9.14 -9.12
CA GLU A 38 4.01 9.30 -10.57
C GLU A 38 5.26 9.05 -11.43
N CYS A 39 6.43 9.45 -10.92
CA CYS A 39 7.70 9.30 -11.62
C CYS A 39 8.46 8.01 -11.29
N ALA A 40 8.09 7.30 -10.23
CA ALA A 40 8.67 6.02 -9.89
C ALA A 40 8.35 4.97 -10.97
N SER A 41 9.31 4.11 -11.30
CA SER A 41 9.06 2.99 -12.22
C SER A 41 8.11 1.96 -11.60
N ASN A 42 7.32 1.26 -12.42
CA ASN A 42 6.43 0.20 -11.93
C ASN A 42 7.21 -0.89 -11.17
N LYS A 43 8.41 -1.24 -11.63
CA LYS A 43 9.30 -2.19 -10.94
C LYS A 43 9.78 -1.69 -9.57
N GLN A 44 9.95 -0.38 -9.40
CA GLN A 44 10.27 0.20 -8.09
C GLN A 44 9.05 0.16 -7.17
N LEU A 45 7.89 0.59 -7.65
CA LEU A 45 6.62 0.56 -6.90
C LEU A 45 6.28 -0.87 -6.43
N GLU A 46 6.42 -1.87 -7.30
CA GLU A 46 6.19 -3.28 -6.94
C GLU A 46 7.17 -3.79 -5.88
N ARG A 47 8.44 -3.37 -5.94
CA ARG A 47 9.45 -3.72 -4.92
C ARG A 47 9.13 -3.08 -3.57
N ASP A 48 8.80 -1.79 -3.57
CA ASP A 48 8.44 -1.06 -2.35
C ASP A 48 7.16 -1.64 -1.73
N LEU A 49 6.13 -1.94 -2.54
CA LEU A 49 4.90 -2.62 -2.08
C LEU A 49 5.18 -4.01 -1.48
N ARG A 50 6.13 -4.76 -2.08
CA ARG A 50 6.55 -6.07 -1.54
C ARG A 50 7.28 -5.92 -0.20
N ASP A 51 8.13 -4.90 -0.06
CA ASP A 51 8.79 -4.58 1.21
C ASP A 51 7.78 -4.19 2.29
N MET A 52 6.80 -3.33 1.98
CA MET A 52 5.69 -3.00 2.90
C MET A 52 4.93 -4.25 3.34
N ASN A 53 4.63 -5.18 2.41
CA ASN A 53 3.96 -6.45 2.74
C ASN A 53 4.81 -7.33 3.66
N HIS A 54 6.12 -7.39 3.44
CA HIS A 54 7.02 -8.15 4.28
C HIS A 54 7.06 -7.60 5.71
N VAL A 55 7.21 -6.28 5.87
CA VAL A 55 7.20 -5.61 7.17
C VAL A 55 5.84 -5.76 7.86
N SER A 56 4.73 -5.65 7.12
CA SER A 56 3.37 -5.87 7.64
C SER A 56 3.19 -7.31 8.17
N ALA A 57 3.72 -8.31 7.47
CA ALA A 57 3.66 -9.70 7.91
C ALA A 57 4.52 -9.96 9.17
N GLU A 58 5.73 -9.42 9.23
CA GLU A 58 6.60 -9.49 10.41
C GLU A 58 5.93 -8.86 11.63
N ALA A 59 5.30 -7.70 11.44
CA ALA A 59 4.63 -6.99 12.51
C ALA A 59 3.40 -7.74 13.04
N LYS A 60 2.59 -8.32 12.15
CA LYS A 60 1.48 -9.21 12.55
C LYS A 60 1.97 -10.42 13.34
N GLN A 61 3.10 -11.01 12.96
CA GLN A 61 3.68 -12.13 13.71
C GLN A 61 4.12 -11.70 15.12
N VAL A 62 4.74 -10.53 15.27
CA VAL A 62 5.13 -10.00 16.58
C VAL A 62 3.91 -9.67 17.43
N LEU A 63 2.86 -9.07 16.85
CA LEU A 63 1.60 -8.82 17.57
C LEU A 63 0.99 -10.11 18.13
N THR A 64 0.94 -11.19 17.34
CA THR A 64 0.48 -12.49 17.84
C THR A 64 1.34 -13.02 18.99
N ARG A 65 2.66 -12.81 18.94
CA ARG A 65 3.56 -13.19 20.03
C ARG A 65 3.39 -12.34 21.28
N LEU A 66 3.11 -11.05 21.11
CA LEU A 66 2.80 -10.13 22.22
C LEU A 66 1.48 -10.51 22.89
N ASP A 67 0.43 -10.80 22.13
CA ASP A 67 -0.85 -11.29 22.66
C ASP A 67 -0.67 -12.59 23.46
N ALA A 68 0.08 -13.56 22.92
CA ALA A 68 0.42 -14.78 23.65
C ALA A 68 1.25 -14.51 24.92
N GLY A 69 2.18 -13.58 24.87
CA GLY A 69 2.99 -13.15 26.02
C GLY A 69 2.15 -12.49 27.12
N ILE A 70 1.24 -11.59 26.75
CA ILE A 70 0.29 -10.92 27.65
C ILE A 70 -0.58 -11.97 28.35
N LYS A 71 -1.19 -12.89 27.59
CA LYS A 71 -2.00 -13.98 28.17
C LYS A 71 -1.21 -14.87 29.12
N THR A 72 0.05 -15.15 28.79
CA THR A 72 0.93 -15.94 29.66
C THR A 72 1.23 -15.20 30.97
N LEU A 73 1.45 -13.88 30.91
CA LEU A 73 1.62 -13.05 32.11
C LEU A 73 0.34 -13.02 32.95
N GLU A 74 -0.84 -12.91 32.34
CA GLU A 74 -2.13 -12.96 33.04
C GLU A 74 -2.35 -14.29 33.77
N ILE A 75 -2.08 -15.42 33.11
CA ILE A 75 -2.21 -16.75 33.72
C ILE A 75 -1.25 -16.88 34.90
N ASN A 76 0.00 -16.46 34.73
CA ASN A 76 1.01 -16.54 35.77
C ASN A 76 0.72 -15.60 36.94
N HIS A 77 0.18 -14.42 36.68
CA HIS A 77 -0.31 -13.48 37.69
C HIS A 77 -1.42 -14.10 38.52
N HIS A 78 -2.43 -14.68 37.87
CA HIS A 78 -3.53 -15.35 38.55
C HIS A 78 -3.08 -16.60 39.33
N HIS A 79 -2.07 -17.33 38.84
CA HIS A 79 -1.46 -18.45 39.56
C HIS A 79 -0.72 -17.98 40.81
N LEU A 80 0.02 -16.88 40.71
CA LEU A 80 0.70 -16.26 41.84
C LEU A 80 -0.29 -15.80 42.90
N GLU A 81 -1.36 -15.11 42.49
CA GLU A 81 -2.42 -14.64 43.38
C GLU A 81 -3.06 -15.82 44.13
N ARG A 82 -3.46 -16.88 43.41
CA ARG A 82 -3.99 -18.10 44.03
C ARG A 82 -2.99 -18.77 44.96
N HIS A 83 -1.71 -18.78 44.61
CA HIS A 83 -0.67 -19.35 45.46
C HIS A 83 -0.51 -18.54 46.75
N LEU A 84 -0.41 -17.21 46.66
CA LEU A 84 -0.31 -16.31 47.82
C LEU A 84 -1.52 -16.47 48.75
N GLN A 85 -2.73 -16.56 48.21
CA GLN A 85 -3.96 -16.83 48.99
C GLN A 85 -3.90 -18.18 49.71
N ARG A 86 -3.50 -19.25 49.02
CA ARG A 86 -3.35 -20.59 49.62
C ARG A 86 -2.25 -20.63 50.65
N SER A 87 -1.12 -19.97 50.42
CA SER A 87 -0.05 -19.86 51.40
C SER A 87 -0.58 -19.22 52.69
N GLY A 88 -1.29 -18.10 52.59
CA GLY A 88 -1.92 -17.45 53.75
C GLY A 88 -2.88 -18.37 54.52
N GLN A 89 -3.69 -19.16 53.81
CA GLN A 89 -4.61 -20.13 54.41
C GLN A 89 -3.88 -21.32 55.07
N VAL A 90 -2.80 -21.83 54.46
CA VAL A 90 -2.01 -22.94 54.98
C VAL A 90 -1.31 -22.54 56.28
N TRP A 91 -0.75 -21.33 56.35
CA TRP A 91 -0.16 -20.79 57.58
C TRP A 91 -1.17 -20.68 58.73
N GLN A 92 -2.42 -20.31 58.44
CA GLN A 92 -3.51 -20.29 59.43
C GLN A 92 -3.93 -21.70 59.91
N SER A 93 -3.72 -22.73 59.08
CA SER A 93 -4.11 -24.11 59.38
C SER A 93 -3.03 -24.94 60.08
N LEU A 94 -1.76 -24.53 60.01
CA LEU A 94 -0.61 -25.18 60.66
C LEU A 94 -0.31 -24.63 62.05
N ASP A 95 -1.04 -23.60 62.49
CA ASP A 95 -0.92 -23.04 63.83
C ASP A 95 -1.73 -23.87 64.83
N ASP A 96 -1.07 -24.86 65.45
CA ASP A 96 -1.61 -25.79 66.46
C ASP A 96 -1.69 -25.18 67.87
N THR A 97 -1.52 -23.86 68.01
CA THR A 97 -1.67 -23.15 69.28
C THR A 97 -3.14 -23.09 69.74
N LEU A 98 -3.35 -23.08 71.07
CA LEU A 98 -4.67 -22.92 71.69
C LEU A 98 -5.38 -21.67 71.14
N PRO A 99 -6.72 -21.65 71.03
CA PRO A 99 -7.47 -20.57 70.38
C PRO A 99 -7.18 -19.16 70.92
N ASP A 100 -6.68 -19.05 72.15
CA ASP A 100 -6.30 -17.78 72.79
C ASP A 100 -4.87 -17.30 72.43
N GLU A 101 -4.04 -18.14 71.80
CA GLU A 101 -2.65 -17.85 71.41
C GLU A 101 -2.39 -17.94 69.89
N LYS A 102 -3.44 -18.18 69.07
CA LYS A 102 -3.29 -18.23 67.61
C LYS A 102 -2.65 -16.97 67.08
N CYS A 103 -1.42 -17.11 66.61
CA CYS A 103 -0.73 -16.06 65.91
C CYS A 103 -1.28 -16.05 64.49
N ASN A 104 -2.16 -15.10 64.20
CA ASN A 104 -2.59 -14.82 62.84
C ASN A 104 -1.40 -14.27 62.03
N TRP A 105 -0.53 -15.17 61.56
CA TRP A 105 0.55 -14.86 60.63
C TRP A 105 -0.08 -14.49 59.28
N GLN A 106 -0.45 -13.23 59.15
CA GLN A 106 -0.88 -12.66 57.89
C GLN A 106 0.36 -12.12 57.17
N LEU A 107 0.50 -12.45 55.88
CA LEU A 107 1.50 -11.81 55.02
C LEU A 107 1.13 -10.33 54.89
N THR A 108 1.71 -9.50 55.76
CA THR A 108 1.55 -8.05 55.72
C THR A 108 2.70 -7.49 54.91
N TRP A 109 2.39 -6.94 53.74
CA TRP A 109 3.36 -6.15 53.01
C TRP A 109 3.68 -4.90 53.81
N GLU A 110 4.94 -4.47 53.79
CA GLU A 110 5.41 -3.25 54.50
C GLU A 110 4.60 -2.00 54.11
N TYR A 111 3.95 -2.04 52.95
CA TYR A 111 3.02 -1.03 52.46
C TYR A 111 1.70 -1.70 52.02
N GLU A 112 0.56 -1.31 52.62
CA GLU A 112 -0.77 -1.85 52.28
C GLU A 112 -1.16 -1.66 50.81
N MET A 113 -0.60 -0.65 50.15
CA MET A 113 -0.86 -0.36 48.73
C MET A 113 0.10 -1.05 47.75
N TYR A 114 1.16 -1.72 48.22
CA TYR A 114 2.22 -2.25 47.35
C TYR A 114 2.34 -3.76 47.50
N THR A 115 2.03 -4.46 46.42
CA THR A 115 2.21 -5.91 46.31
C THR A 115 3.29 -6.16 45.27
N PRO A 116 4.59 -6.05 45.63
CA PRO A 116 5.68 -5.94 44.66
C PRO A 116 5.76 -7.11 43.68
N LEU A 117 5.27 -8.28 44.08
CA LEU A 117 5.18 -9.46 43.22
C LEU A 117 4.05 -9.38 42.19
N SER A 118 2.93 -8.73 42.49
CA SER A 118 1.78 -8.54 41.59
C SER A 118 1.96 -7.28 40.72
N ASP A 119 2.42 -6.18 41.32
CA ASP A 119 2.61 -4.90 40.64
C ASP A 119 3.58 -4.99 39.46
N GLY A 120 4.59 -5.87 39.58
CA GLY A 120 5.52 -6.17 38.49
C GLY A 120 4.86 -6.84 37.28
N PHE A 121 3.89 -7.74 37.49
CA PHE A 121 3.12 -8.35 36.39
C PHE A 121 2.22 -7.33 35.72
N ASP A 122 1.55 -6.47 36.49
CA ASP A 122 0.68 -5.44 35.95
C ASP A 122 1.46 -4.38 35.16
N LEU A 123 2.68 -4.06 35.59
CA LEU A 123 3.59 -3.18 34.86
C LEU A 123 4.04 -3.82 33.55
N ASP A 124 4.55 -5.06 33.60
CA ASP A 124 5.01 -5.80 32.41
C ASP A 124 3.86 -5.98 31.40
N LYS A 125 2.66 -6.35 31.88
CA LYS A 125 1.46 -6.47 31.05
C LYS A 125 1.12 -5.15 30.36
N ARG A 126 1.05 -4.04 31.11
CA ARG A 126 0.78 -2.71 30.55
C ARG A 126 1.84 -2.31 29.51
N HIS A 127 3.11 -2.65 29.76
CA HIS A 127 4.19 -2.37 28.83
C HIS A 127 4.02 -3.12 27.49
N LEU A 128 3.73 -4.43 27.53
CA LEU A 128 3.47 -5.20 26.30
C LEU A 128 2.20 -4.73 25.57
N GLN A 129 1.15 -4.36 26.31
CA GLN A 129 -0.07 -3.80 25.73
C GLN A 129 0.20 -2.50 24.98
N ASN A 130 0.99 -1.60 25.59
CA ASN A 130 1.40 -0.35 24.92
C ASN A 130 2.19 -0.64 23.64
N HIS A 131 3.14 -1.58 23.68
CA HIS A 131 3.86 -2.01 22.48
C HIS A 131 2.92 -2.53 21.39
N ALA A 132 1.94 -3.36 21.76
CA ALA A 132 0.95 -3.87 20.82
C ALA A 132 0.15 -2.72 20.18
N THR A 133 -0.33 -1.76 20.98
CA THR A 133 -1.04 -0.57 20.46
C THR A 133 -0.19 0.24 19.51
N TYR A 134 1.05 0.59 19.87
CA TYR A 134 1.92 1.37 18.99
C TYR A 134 2.25 0.65 17.67
N ILE A 135 2.52 -0.66 17.72
CA ILE A 135 2.77 -1.46 16.52
C ILE A 135 1.51 -1.53 15.66
N GLN A 136 0.33 -1.69 16.28
CA GLN A 136 -0.96 -1.71 15.58
C GLN A 136 -1.21 -0.38 14.84
N ASP A 137 -1.01 0.75 15.51
CA ASP A 137 -1.21 2.07 14.92
C ASP A 137 -0.24 2.32 13.75
N ALA A 138 1.04 2.00 13.94
CA ALA A 138 2.05 2.10 12.90
C ALA A 138 1.74 1.18 11.70
N LEU A 139 1.16 0.00 11.94
CA LEU A 139 0.70 -0.91 10.88
C LEU A 139 -0.48 -0.36 10.11
N VAL A 140 -1.49 0.20 10.79
CA VAL A 140 -2.64 0.82 10.14
C VAL A 140 -2.18 1.95 9.22
N TYR A 141 -1.21 2.75 9.69
CA TYR A 141 -0.61 3.79 8.88
C TYR A 141 0.10 3.23 7.64
N LEU A 142 0.96 2.22 7.81
CA LEU A 142 1.65 1.55 6.69
C LEU A 142 0.67 0.95 5.68
N ASP A 143 -0.41 0.32 6.16
CA ASP A 143 -1.44 -0.29 5.32
C ASP A 143 -2.19 0.78 4.51
N SER A 144 -2.42 1.97 5.08
CA SER A 144 -3.03 3.09 4.35
C SER A 144 -2.13 3.59 3.21
N ILE A 145 -0.82 3.70 3.46
CA ILE A 145 0.15 4.09 2.43
C ILE A 145 0.19 3.02 1.34
N ARG A 146 0.26 1.75 1.73
CA ARG A 146 0.26 0.63 0.80
C ARG A 146 -0.98 0.65 -0.10
N ALA A 147 -2.17 0.86 0.46
CA ALA A 147 -3.41 0.92 -0.31
C ALA A 147 -3.37 2.05 -1.35
N ARG A 148 -2.93 3.25 -0.96
CA ARG A 148 -2.75 4.39 -1.88
C ARG A 148 -1.79 4.05 -3.03
N TRP A 149 -0.65 3.45 -2.72
CA TRP A 149 0.35 3.08 -3.72
C TRP A 149 -0.11 1.97 -4.65
N GLN A 150 -0.87 1.01 -4.11
CA GLN A 150 -1.47 -0.07 -4.87
C GLN A 150 -2.50 0.46 -5.88
N LEU A 151 -3.40 1.37 -5.44
CA LEU A 151 -4.33 2.06 -6.33
C LEU A 151 -3.59 2.80 -7.46
N HIS A 152 -2.48 3.44 -7.13
CA HIS A 152 -1.66 4.13 -8.12
C HIS A 152 -1.06 3.16 -9.16
N LEU A 153 -0.58 2.00 -8.73
CA LEU A 153 -0.05 0.96 -9.63
C LEU A 153 -1.15 0.35 -10.50
N GLU A 154 -2.31 0.04 -9.92
CA GLU A 154 -3.47 -0.51 -10.62
C GLU A 154 -4.00 0.48 -11.66
N GLY A 155 -4.13 1.76 -11.29
CA GLY A 155 -4.52 2.83 -12.22
C GLY A 155 -3.59 2.93 -13.43
N ARG A 156 -2.28 2.76 -13.24
CA ARG A 156 -1.33 2.72 -14.37
C ARG A 156 -1.52 1.50 -15.25
N ARG A 157 -1.71 0.31 -14.66
CA ARG A 157 -1.91 -0.92 -15.43
C ARG A 157 -3.17 -0.81 -16.30
N LEU A 158 -4.25 -0.25 -15.75
CA LEU A 158 -5.47 0.06 -16.51
C LEU A 158 -5.20 1.04 -17.66
N GLN A 159 -4.46 2.13 -17.39
CA GLN A 159 -4.11 3.11 -18.41
C GLN A 159 -3.25 2.51 -19.53
N TYR A 160 -2.30 1.62 -19.21
CA TYR A 160 -1.52 0.89 -20.22
C TYR A 160 -2.41 -0.01 -21.08
N GLY A 161 -3.33 -0.77 -20.46
CA GLY A 161 -4.27 -1.62 -21.20
C GLY A 161 -5.13 -0.83 -22.17
N PHE A 162 -5.68 0.30 -21.70
CA PHE A 162 -6.48 1.21 -22.53
C PHE A 162 -5.67 1.80 -23.69
N ASN A 163 -4.44 2.25 -23.42
CA ASN A 163 -3.56 2.80 -24.45
C ASN A 163 -3.20 1.76 -25.53
N ILE A 164 -3.01 0.49 -25.17
CA ILE A 164 -2.72 -0.58 -26.14
C ILE A 164 -3.93 -0.82 -27.07
N GLN A 165 -5.14 -0.90 -26.52
CA GLN A 165 -6.36 -1.05 -27.31
C GLN A 165 -6.56 0.13 -28.28
N ILE A 166 -6.32 1.34 -27.78
CA ILE A 166 -6.36 2.57 -28.57
C ILE A 166 -5.32 2.56 -29.69
N MET A 167 -4.09 2.14 -29.40
CA MET A 167 -3.03 2.05 -30.40
C MET A 167 -3.37 1.03 -31.49
N LEU A 168 -3.91 -0.13 -31.11
CA LEU A 168 -4.41 -1.14 -32.05
C LEU A 168 -5.51 -0.58 -32.96
N LEU A 169 -6.46 0.18 -32.40
CA LEU A 169 -7.53 0.81 -33.17
C LEU A 169 -7.01 1.85 -34.18
N VAL A 170 -5.98 2.61 -33.82
CA VAL A 170 -5.33 3.50 -34.79
C VAL A 170 -4.53 2.73 -35.83
N LEU A 171 -3.85 1.66 -35.45
CA LEU A 171 -3.09 0.86 -36.41
C LEU A 171 -4.00 0.23 -37.46
N THR A 172 -5.17 -0.29 -37.05
CA THR A 172 -6.18 -0.82 -37.98
C THR A 172 -6.78 0.28 -38.85
N PHE A 173 -7.03 1.47 -38.30
CA PHE A 173 -7.52 2.61 -39.08
C PHE A 173 -6.49 3.12 -40.10
N ILE A 174 -5.21 3.21 -39.73
CA ILE A 174 -4.15 3.58 -40.67
C ILE A 174 -4.03 2.54 -41.78
N ALA A 175 -4.11 1.23 -41.45
CA ALA A 175 -4.06 0.16 -42.44
C ALA A 175 -5.25 0.22 -43.41
N SER A 176 -6.46 0.44 -42.92
CA SER A 176 -7.66 0.56 -43.79
C SER A 176 -7.58 1.80 -44.68
N PHE A 177 -7.13 2.94 -44.14
CA PHE A 177 -6.96 4.18 -44.89
C PHE A 177 -5.86 4.07 -45.95
N THR A 178 -4.77 3.37 -45.64
CA THR A 178 -3.72 3.06 -46.62
C THR A 178 -4.26 2.21 -47.77
N GLY A 179 -5.15 1.26 -47.48
CA GLY A 179 -5.86 0.49 -48.51
C GLY A 179 -6.75 1.37 -49.41
N ILE A 180 -7.46 2.34 -48.84
CA ILE A 180 -8.27 3.30 -49.60
C ILE A 180 -7.38 4.20 -50.47
N ILE A 181 -6.28 4.73 -49.93
CA ILE A 181 -5.32 5.53 -50.71
C ILE A 181 -4.71 4.68 -51.83
N ALA A 182 -4.27 3.46 -51.54
CA ALA A 182 -3.72 2.55 -52.54
C ALA A 182 -4.71 2.31 -53.68
N PHE A 183 -5.98 2.05 -53.35
CA PHE A 183 -7.07 1.91 -54.33
C PHE A 183 -7.26 3.17 -55.19
N ILE A 184 -7.21 4.36 -54.57
CA ILE A 184 -7.30 5.65 -55.26
C ILE A 184 -6.10 5.85 -56.20
N THR A 185 -4.87 5.58 -55.75
CA THR A 185 -3.66 5.71 -56.58
C THR A 185 -3.60 4.71 -57.73
N GLN A 186 -4.16 3.51 -57.56
CA GLN A 186 -4.25 2.50 -58.62
C GLN A 186 -5.34 2.82 -59.66
N ASN A 187 -6.34 3.64 -59.30
CA ASN A 187 -7.42 4.07 -60.19
C ASN A 187 -7.43 5.60 -60.38
N PRO A 188 -6.40 6.20 -61.02
CA PRO A 188 -6.21 7.65 -61.10
C PRO A 188 -7.32 8.40 -61.86
N LYS A 189 -8.14 7.69 -62.65
CA LYS A 189 -9.31 8.26 -63.36
C LYS A 189 -10.28 8.98 -62.43
N TYR A 190 -10.40 8.52 -61.17
CA TYR A 190 -11.25 9.15 -60.16
C TYR A 190 -10.62 10.42 -59.52
N ILE A 191 -9.30 10.60 -59.64
CA ILE A 191 -8.58 11.77 -59.09
C ILE A 191 -8.55 12.92 -60.12
N THR A 192 -8.35 12.63 -61.40
CA THR A 192 -8.44 13.64 -62.47
C THR A 192 -9.82 14.29 -62.52
N PHE A 193 -10.87 13.53 -62.22
CA PHE A 193 -12.23 14.03 -62.07
C PHE A 193 -12.44 14.89 -60.81
N PHE A 194 -11.69 14.66 -59.72
CA PHE A 194 -11.72 15.49 -58.51
C PHE A 194 -11.31 16.94 -58.78
N PHE A 195 -10.32 17.13 -59.65
CA PHE A 195 -9.88 18.47 -60.08
C PHE A 195 -10.72 19.04 -61.22
N GLN A 196 -11.28 18.21 -62.12
CA GLN A 196 -12.15 18.68 -63.21
C GLN A 196 -13.57 19.03 -62.75
N GLY A 197 -14.16 18.30 -61.79
CA GLY A 197 -15.51 18.58 -61.26
C GLY A 197 -15.60 19.85 -60.40
N LEU A 198 -14.47 20.49 -60.08
CA LEU A 198 -14.40 21.81 -59.47
C LEU A 198 -14.49 22.95 -60.50
N ILE A 199 -14.38 22.66 -61.80
CA ILE A 199 -14.20 23.66 -62.84
C ILE A 199 -15.35 23.71 -63.86
N ASP A 200 -16.03 22.62 -64.28
CA ASP A 200 -17.18 22.76 -65.19
C ASP A 200 -18.20 21.59 -65.18
N GLU A 201 -19.48 22.00 -65.23
CA GLU A 201 -20.73 21.32 -65.63
C GLU A 201 -21.32 20.07 -64.91
N PRO A 202 -22.67 19.92 -64.89
CA PRO A 202 -23.42 19.09 -63.94
C PRO A 202 -23.80 17.73 -64.52
N GLN A 203 -22.82 16.88 -64.78
CA GLN A 203 -23.06 15.44 -64.89
C GLN A 203 -22.38 14.72 -63.71
N GLN A 204 -23.02 13.66 -63.22
CA GLN A 204 -22.53 12.71 -62.21
C GLN A 204 -22.82 13.02 -60.71
N PHE A 205 -24.09 12.81 -60.32
CA PHE A 205 -24.52 12.58 -58.93
C PHE A 205 -23.70 11.49 -58.19
N ILE A 206 -23.14 10.52 -58.93
CA ILE A 206 -22.31 9.43 -58.39
C ILE A 206 -20.91 9.94 -57.98
N GLU A 207 -20.38 10.96 -58.64
CA GLU A 207 -19.01 11.45 -58.44
C GLU A 207 -18.91 12.50 -57.34
N MET A 208 -19.95 13.32 -57.14
CA MET A 208 -20.12 14.11 -55.92
C MET A 208 -20.17 13.22 -54.67
N GLY A 209 -20.74 12.02 -54.78
CA GLY A 209 -20.75 11.02 -53.70
C GLY A 209 -19.34 10.56 -53.31
N HIS A 210 -18.46 10.29 -54.28
CA HIS A 210 -17.07 9.91 -54.03
C HIS A 210 -16.24 11.07 -53.44
N LEU A 211 -16.48 12.30 -53.89
CA LEU A 211 -15.78 13.50 -53.41
C LEU A 211 -16.14 13.82 -51.95
N LEU A 212 -17.43 13.72 -51.61
CA LEU A 212 -17.92 13.77 -50.23
C LEU A 212 -17.33 12.64 -49.39
N LEU A 213 -17.27 11.42 -49.93
CA LEU A 213 -16.70 10.26 -49.22
C LEU A 213 -15.22 10.51 -48.86
N ILE A 214 -14.42 11.05 -49.77
CA ILE A 214 -13.02 11.38 -49.51
C ILE A 214 -12.89 12.50 -48.47
N GLY A 215 -13.65 13.59 -48.61
CA GLY A 215 -13.64 14.71 -47.66
C GLY A 215 -14.06 14.28 -46.25
N VAL A 216 -15.11 13.47 -46.13
CA VAL A 216 -15.57 12.88 -44.86
C VAL A 216 -14.48 11.99 -44.27
N ASN A 217 -13.82 11.16 -45.07
CA ASN A 217 -12.71 10.31 -44.60
C ASN A 217 -11.51 11.13 -44.09
N VAL A 218 -11.16 12.25 -44.72
CA VAL A 218 -10.09 13.14 -44.25
C VAL A 218 -10.47 13.85 -42.95
N ILE A 219 -11.71 14.33 -42.83
CA ILE A 219 -12.19 14.94 -41.58
C ILE A 219 -12.17 13.91 -40.45
N ILE A 220 -12.64 12.69 -40.70
CA ILE A 220 -12.57 11.58 -39.74
C ILE A 220 -11.12 11.31 -39.34
N LEU A 221 -10.18 11.27 -40.30
CA LEU A 221 -8.75 11.10 -40.02
C LEU A 221 -8.20 12.20 -39.10
N ILE A 222 -8.53 13.47 -39.36
CA ILE A 222 -8.08 14.61 -38.53
C ILE A 222 -8.61 14.48 -37.10
N PHE A 223 -9.92 14.21 -36.95
CA PHE A 223 -10.54 13.99 -35.63
C PHE A 223 -10.01 12.75 -34.91
N LEU A 224 -9.56 11.73 -35.65
CA LEU A 224 -8.92 10.54 -35.07
C LEU A 224 -7.46 10.79 -34.70
N VAL A 225 -6.68 11.55 -35.48
CA VAL A 225 -5.23 11.70 -35.26
C VAL A 225 -4.89 12.77 -34.22
N LEU A 226 -5.63 13.89 -34.19
CA LEU A 226 -5.42 14.98 -33.22
C LEU A 226 -5.40 14.55 -31.75
N PRO A 227 -6.40 13.79 -31.24
CA PRO A 227 -6.40 13.37 -29.84
C PRO A 227 -5.22 12.44 -29.53
N PHE A 228 -4.71 11.69 -30.50
CA PHE A 228 -3.56 10.80 -30.32
C PHE A 228 -2.26 11.58 -30.27
N PHE A 229 -2.10 12.57 -31.15
CA PHE A 229 -0.97 13.48 -31.09
C PHE A 229 -0.93 14.20 -29.74
N TYR A 230 -2.08 14.66 -29.24
CA TYR A 230 -2.20 15.25 -27.91
C TYR A 230 -1.81 14.26 -26.79
N LEU A 231 -2.33 13.02 -26.80
CA LEU A 231 -1.99 12.01 -25.80
C LEU A 231 -0.50 11.64 -25.83
N TYR A 232 0.09 11.52 -27.02
CA TYR A 232 1.50 11.25 -27.20
C TYR A 232 2.38 12.39 -26.65
N MET A 233 2.04 13.64 -27.00
CA MET A 233 2.74 14.82 -26.46
C MET A 233 2.59 14.91 -24.94
N LYS A 234 1.41 14.57 -24.39
CA LYS A 234 1.18 14.51 -22.94
C LYS A 234 2.06 13.45 -22.25
N LEU A 235 2.23 12.28 -22.87
CA LEU A 235 3.12 11.23 -22.38
C LEU A 235 4.59 11.66 -22.41
N LEU A 236 5.04 12.28 -23.51
CA LEU A 236 6.39 12.83 -23.62
C LEU A 236 6.64 13.92 -22.57
N TRP A 237 5.69 14.82 -22.38
CA TRP A 237 5.77 15.87 -21.37
C TRP A 237 5.88 15.31 -19.96
N LYS A 238 5.10 14.27 -19.65
CA LYS A 238 5.18 13.56 -18.36
C LYS A 238 6.55 12.91 -18.16
N LYS A 239 7.09 12.22 -19.17
CA LYS A 239 8.45 11.65 -19.12
C LYS A 239 9.50 12.72 -18.90
N PHE A 240 9.42 13.83 -19.63
CA PHE A 240 10.33 14.95 -19.49
C PHE A 240 10.29 15.56 -18.09
N ARG A 241 9.09 15.81 -17.54
CA ARG A 241 8.90 16.31 -16.18
C ARG A 241 9.53 15.37 -15.14
N CYS A 242 9.33 14.06 -15.28
CA CYS A 242 9.93 13.09 -14.37
C CYS A 242 11.45 13.03 -14.49
N PHE A 243 12.00 13.09 -15.71
CA PHE A 243 13.44 13.16 -15.94
C PHE A 243 14.07 14.39 -15.28
N MET A 244 13.48 15.57 -15.49
CA MET A 244 13.95 16.83 -14.89
C MET A 244 13.91 16.78 -13.35
N ARG A 245 12.90 16.11 -12.78
CA ARG A 245 12.80 15.97 -11.32
C ARG A 245 13.85 15.02 -10.76
N GLN A 246 14.09 13.89 -11.43
CA GLN A 246 15.12 12.94 -11.03
C GLN A 246 16.53 13.57 -11.09
N GLN A 247 16.81 14.38 -12.10
CA GLN A 247 18.06 15.16 -12.19
C GLN A 247 18.22 16.14 -11.02
N ARG A 248 17.14 16.84 -10.63
CA ARG A 248 17.17 17.73 -9.46
C ARG A 248 17.48 16.97 -8.17
N GLU A 249 16.93 15.79 -7.98
CA GLU A 249 17.16 14.98 -6.77
C GLU A 249 18.57 14.35 -6.74
N SER A 250 19.26 14.20 -7.87
CA SER A 250 20.65 13.71 -7.90
C SER A 250 21.72 14.78 -7.60
N LEU A 251 21.31 16.06 -7.58
CA LEU A 251 22.19 17.22 -7.38
C LEU A 251 22.23 17.72 -5.93
N PHE A 252 21.39 17.18 -5.06
CA PHE A 252 21.30 17.50 -3.63
C PHE A 252 21.48 16.22 -2.81
#